data_AF-A0AAD5ZWE3-F1
#
_entry.id   AF-A0AAD5ZWE3-F1
#
_cell.length_a   1.000
_cell.length_b   1.000
_cell.length_c   1.000
_cell.angle_alpha   90.00
_cell.angle_beta   90.00
_cell.angle_gamma   90.00
#
_symmetry.space_group_name_H-M   'P 1'
#
loop_
_entity.id
_entity.type
_entity.pdbx_description
1 polymer ?
#
loop_
_entity_poly.entity_id
_entity_poly.type
_entity_poly.pdbx_seq_one_letter_code
_entity_poly.pdbx_strand_id
1 'polypeptide(L)'
;MEDEYELLEATIGLGVQICKFTSIEEYTEILGDFSYSLDDVAKKLLKILKENNAPNNKFPCLRRYAIELAIWMMESNAPSISDFKSGNLKNVLTMVAETTSDLENFHFFSGDVGVAKHPQTISSLVLKAKRLLA
;
A
#
# COMPACT_ATOMS: atom_id res chain seq x y z
N MET A 1 3.44 19.65 2.86
CA MET A 1 3.92 18.49 2.06
C MET A 1 4.01 17.25 2.94
N GLU A 2 4.70 17.29 4.09
CA GLU A 2 4.74 16.15 5.02
C GLU A 2 3.37 15.84 5.64
N ASP A 3 2.62 16.87 6.09
CA ASP A 3 1.25 16.70 6.62
C ASP A 3 0.28 16.02 5.65
N GLU A 4 0.50 16.20 4.33
CA GLU A 4 -0.31 15.55 3.29
C GLU A 4 -0.02 14.05 3.21
N TYR A 5 1.24 13.63 3.42
CA TYR A 5 1.61 12.21 3.44
C TYR A 5 1.19 11.52 4.74
N GLU A 6 1.18 12.22 5.87
CA GLU A 6 0.61 11.71 7.13
C GLU A 6 -0.90 11.46 6.98
N LEU A 7 -1.64 12.42 6.41
CA LEU A 7 -3.06 12.24 6.11
C LEU A 7 -3.28 11.11 5.11
N LEU A 8 -2.43 11.02 4.09
CA LEU A 8 -2.51 9.97 3.08
C LEU A 8 -2.23 8.58 3.68
N GLU A 9 -1.24 8.46 4.56
CA GLU A 9 -0.97 7.23 5.30
C GLU A 9 -2.20 6.80 6.12
N ALA A 10 -2.76 7.71 6.91
CA ALA A 10 -3.96 7.42 7.71
C ALA A 10 -5.13 7.00 6.83
N THR A 11 -5.32 7.66 5.68
CA THR A 11 -6.41 7.39 4.73
C THR A 11 -6.24 6.01 4.08
N ILE A 12 -5.04 5.67 3.60
CA ILE A 12 -4.79 4.37 2.97
C ILE A 12 -4.82 3.27 4.03
N GLY A 13 -4.28 3.51 5.22
CA GLY A 13 -4.35 2.57 6.34
C GLY A 13 -5.79 2.22 6.72
N LEU A 14 -6.68 3.21 6.76
CA LEU A 14 -8.12 2.98 6.94
C LEU A 14 -8.71 2.22 5.75
N GLY A 15 -8.38 2.62 4.52
CA GLY A 15 -8.81 1.94 3.29
C GLY A 15 -8.47 0.45 3.30
N VAL A 16 -7.25 0.09 3.74
CA VAL A 16 -6.83 -1.32 3.90
C VAL A 16 -7.71 -2.06 4.90
N GLN A 17 -8.12 -1.44 6.01
CA GLN A 17 -9.03 -2.10 6.96
C GLN A 17 -10.43 -2.27 6.40
N ILE A 18 -10.95 -1.27 5.68
CA ILE A 18 -12.27 -1.34 5.03
C ILE A 18 -12.29 -2.47 3.99
N CYS A 19 -11.27 -2.53 3.13
CA CYS A 19 -11.15 -3.52 2.05
C CYS A 19 -11.15 -4.98 2.54
N LYS A 20 -10.81 -5.25 3.81
CA LYS A 20 -10.94 -6.60 4.39
C LYS A 20 -12.38 -7.09 4.46
N PHE A 21 -13.34 -6.19 4.41
CA PHE A 21 -14.77 -6.45 4.54
C PHE A 21 -15.56 -5.97 3.32
N THR A 22 -14.88 -5.58 2.25
CA THR A 22 -15.50 -5.03 1.04
C THR A 22 -15.06 -5.87 -0.16
N SER A 23 -16.03 -6.24 -0.99
CA SER A 23 -15.76 -6.89 -2.28
C SER A 23 -15.16 -5.90 -3.29
N ILE A 24 -14.54 -6.41 -4.35
CA ILE A 24 -13.97 -5.53 -5.39
C ILE A 24 -15.08 -4.81 -6.16
N GLU A 25 -16.25 -5.44 -6.30
CA GLU A 25 -17.43 -4.88 -6.94
C GLU A 25 -17.98 -3.69 -6.13
N GLU A 26 -18.22 -3.86 -4.83
CA GLU A 26 -18.66 -2.78 -3.93
C GLU A 26 -17.64 -1.65 -3.90
N TYR A 27 -16.34 -1.96 -3.83
CA TYR A 27 -15.30 -0.94 -3.86
C TYR A 27 -15.29 -0.16 -5.18
N THR A 28 -15.51 -0.84 -6.30
CA THR A 28 -15.58 -0.21 -7.63
C THR A 28 -16.79 0.69 -7.76
N GLU A 29 -17.95 0.27 -7.23
CA GLU A 29 -19.17 1.08 -7.19
C GLU A 29 -18.94 2.37 -6.39
N ILE A 30 -18.37 2.25 -5.19
CA ILE A 30 -18.03 3.40 -4.34
C ILE A 30 -17.08 4.35 -5.06
N LEU A 31 -16.03 3.85 -5.72
CA LEU A 31 -15.12 4.71 -6.50
C LEU A 31 -15.86 5.45 -7.64
N GLY A 32 -16.79 4.76 -8.30
CA GLY A 32 -17.63 5.30 -9.37
C GLY A 32 -18.47 6.49 -8.94
N ASP A 33 -19.04 6.46 -7.72
CA ASP A 33 -19.80 7.58 -7.14
C ASP A 33 -18.97 8.88 -7.03
N PHE A 34 -17.65 8.74 -6.93
CA PHE A 34 -16.71 9.87 -6.86
C PHE A 34 -15.94 10.09 -8.17
N SER A 35 -16.33 9.46 -9.28
CA SER A 35 -15.66 9.54 -10.58
C SER A 35 -14.20 9.02 -10.57
N TYR A 36 -13.89 8.05 -9.71
CA TYR A 36 -12.61 7.36 -9.67
C TYR A 36 -12.73 5.93 -10.20
N SER A 37 -11.61 5.38 -10.66
CA SER A 37 -11.49 3.99 -11.09
C SER A 37 -10.45 3.22 -10.29
N LEU A 38 -10.48 1.89 -10.39
CA LEU A 38 -9.42 1.03 -9.85
C LEU A 38 -8.04 1.36 -10.44
N ASP A 39 -7.99 1.82 -11.68
CA ASP A 39 -6.77 2.22 -12.36
C ASP A 39 -6.16 3.49 -11.73
N ASP A 40 -7.01 4.45 -11.32
CA ASP A 40 -6.56 5.65 -10.63
C ASP A 40 -5.95 5.31 -9.27
N VAL A 41 -6.56 4.37 -8.54
CA VAL A 41 -6.01 3.84 -7.29
C VAL A 41 -4.67 3.17 -7.55
N ALA A 42 -4.58 2.28 -8.54
CA ALA A 42 -3.33 1.59 -8.89
C ALA A 42 -2.20 2.57 -9.24
N LYS A 43 -2.49 3.60 -10.05
CA LYS A 43 -1.54 4.67 -10.41
C LYS A 43 -1.10 5.47 -9.19
N LYS A 44 -2.02 5.82 -8.29
CA LYS A 44 -1.69 6.55 -7.05
C LYS A 44 -0.80 5.72 -6.13
N LEU A 45 -1.08 4.42 -5.96
CA LEU A 45 -0.25 3.51 -5.17
C LEU A 45 1.17 3.39 -5.75
N LEU A 46 1.29 3.24 -7.07
CA LEU A 46 2.58 3.23 -7.75
C LEU A 46 3.36 4.53 -7.54
N LYS A 47 2.66 5.67 -7.63
CA LYS A 47 3.26 6.98 -7.40
C LYS A 47 3.80 7.11 -5.97
N ILE A 48 2.99 6.75 -4.97
CA ILE A 48 3.38 6.75 -3.55
C ILE A 48 4.65 5.94 -3.34
N LEU A 49 4.68 4.70 -3.83
CA LEU A 49 5.84 3.83 -3.64
C LEU A 49 7.09 4.33 -4.37
N LYS A 50 6.95 4.98 -5.53
CA LYS A 50 8.08 5.57 -6.27
C LYS A 50 8.64 6.83 -5.59
N GLU A 51 7.77 7.68 -5.05
CA GLU A 51 8.15 8.93 -4.40
C GLU A 51 8.71 8.71 -2.99
N ASN A 52 8.38 7.57 -2.36
CA ASN A 52 8.85 7.19 -1.03
C ASN A 52 9.82 6.02 -1.14
N ASN A 53 11.04 6.29 -1.60
CA ASN A 53 12.05 5.25 -1.85
C ASN A 53 12.72 4.71 -0.57
N ALA A 54 12.54 5.37 0.56
CA ALA A 54 13.05 4.99 1.87
C ALA A 54 11.95 5.15 2.94
N PRO A 55 12.03 4.41 4.06
CA PRO A 55 11.11 4.57 5.17
C PRO A 55 11.22 5.97 5.79
N ASN A 56 10.08 6.54 6.19
CA ASN A 56 9.99 7.85 6.82
C ASN A 56 9.41 7.71 8.24
N ASN A 57 9.96 8.41 9.22
CA ASN A 57 9.50 8.34 10.61
C ASN A 57 8.16 9.04 10.87
N LYS A 58 7.77 10.03 10.05
CA LYS A 58 6.48 10.73 10.18
C LYS A 58 5.31 9.90 9.65
N PHE A 59 5.56 9.11 8.61
CA PHE A 59 4.57 8.22 7.99
C PHE A 59 5.17 6.82 7.77
N PRO A 60 5.45 6.09 8.86
CA PRO A 60 6.24 4.84 8.85
C PRO A 60 5.57 3.66 8.13
N CYS A 61 4.26 3.68 8.01
CA CYS A 61 3.43 2.66 7.39
C CYS A 61 2.96 3.01 5.97
N LEU A 62 3.26 4.20 5.43
CA LEU A 62 2.73 4.62 4.12
C LEU A 62 3.02 3.60 2.99
N ARG A 63 4.27 3.16 2.87
CA ARG A 63 4.66 2.16 1.85
C ARG A 63 4.02 0.80 2.13
N ARG A 64 3.94 0.43 3.41
CA ARG A 64 3.30 -0.82 3.85
C ARG A 64 1.83 -0.84 3.43
N TYR A 65 1.06 0.19 3.77
CA TYR A 65 -0.36 0.25 3.45
C TYR A 65 -0.60 0.31 1.94
N ALA A 66 0.28 1.00 1.19
CA ALA A 66 0.21 0.97 -0.27
C ALA A 66 0.41 -0.45 -0.84
N ILE A 67 1.34 -1.24 -0.27
CA ILE A 67 1.57 -2.63 -0.67
C ILE A 67 0.41 -3.53 -0.24
N GLU A 68 -0.13 -3.36 0.97
CA GLU A 68 -1.28 -4.14 1.45
C GLU A 68 -2.52 -3.90 0.57
N LEU A 69 -2.80 -2.64 0.18
CA LEU A 69 -3.91 -2.33 -0.71
C LEU A 69 -3.68 -2.89 -2.12
N ALA A 70 -2.46 -2.79 -2.65
CA ALA A 70 -2.13 -3.40 -3.95
C ALA A 70 -2.29 -4.93 -3.93
N ILE A 71 -1.88 -5.59 -2.83
CA ILE A 71 -2.09 -7.03 -2.63
C ILE A 71 -3.58 -7.36 -2.66
N TRP A 72 -4.41 -6.63 -1.90
CA TRP A 72 -5.85 -6.85 -1.89
C TRP A 72 -6.45 -6.71 -3.29
N MET A 73 -6.09 -5.66 -4.04
CA MET A 73 -6.56 -5.48 -5.43
C MET A 73 -6.16 -6.67 -6.33
N MET A 74 -4.93 -7.16 -6.21
CA MET A 74 -4.46 -8.32 -6.99
C MET A 74 -5.13 -9.63 -6.58
N GLU A 75 -5.37 -9.87 -5.29
CA GLU A 75 -6.04 -11.07 -4.79
C GLU A 75 -7.52 -11.12 -5.19
N SER A 76 -8.15 -9.94 -5.32
CA SER A 76 -9.53 -9.82 -5.79
C SER A 76 -9.67 -9.88 -7.32
N ASN A 77 -8.59 -10.25 -8.05
CA ASN A 77 -8.55 -10.27 -9.52
C ASN A 77 -9.01 -8.93 -10.15
N ALA A 78 -8.65 -7.80 -9.54
CA ALA A 78 -9.04 -6.49 -10.03
C ALA A 78 -8.56 -6.28 -11.49
N PRO A 79 -9.39 -5.67 -12.37
CA PRO A 79 -9.00 -5.35 -13.74
C PRO A 79 -7.70 -4.53 -13.84
N SER A 80 -7.40 -3.73 -12.82
CA SER A 80 -6.22 -2.85 -12.72
C SER A 80 -4.88 -3.59 -12.51
N ILE A 81 -4.86 -4.93 -12.46
CA ILE A 81 -3.61 -5.71 -12.44
C ILE A 81 -2.71 -5.36 -13.65
N SER A 82 -3.31 -5.06 -14.81
CA SER A 82 -2.54 -4.60 -15.99
C SER A 82 -1.75 -3.32 -15.72
N ASP A 83 -2.30 -2.40 -14.92
CA ASP A 83 -1.66 -1.14 -14.55
C ASP A 83 -0.50 -1.35 -13.58
N PHE A 84 -0.59 -2.32 -12.66
CA PHE A 84 0.55 -2.70 -11.84
C PHE A 84 1.68 -3.33 -12.67
N LYS A 85 1.34 -4.16 -13.66
CA LYS A 85 2.33 -4.76 -14.57
C LYS A 85 2.99 -3.70 -15.45
N SER A 86 2.20 -2.85 -16.11
CA SER A 86 2.71 -1.78 -16.99
C SER A 86 3.48 -0.71 -16.23
N GLY A 87 3.01 -0.35 -15.02
CA GLY A 87 3.63 0.61 -14.12
C GLY A 87 4.90 0.11 -13.42
N ASN A 88 5.28 -1.15 -13.68
CA ASN A 88 6.47 -1.82 -13.18
C ASN A 88 6.52 -1.91 -11.64
N LEU A 89 5.38 -2.30 -11.04
CA LEU A 89 5.27 -2.50 -9.59
C LEU A 89 6.35 -3.45 -9.07
N LYS A 90 6.74 -4.47 -9.85
CA LYS A 90 7.78 -5.43 -9.48
C LYS A 90 9.13 -4.77 -9.18
N ASN A 91 9.56 -3.78 -9.98
CA ASN A 91 10.81 -3.06 -9.74
C ASN A 91 10.70 -2.17 -8.51
N VAL A 92 9.56 -1.49 -8.34
CA VAL A 92 9.29 -0.68 -7.15
C VAL A 92 9.33 -1.51 -5.88
N LEU A 93 8.73 -2.71 -5.89
CA LEU A 93 8.78 -3.67 -4.80
C LEU A 93 10.20 -4.19 -4.52
N THR A 94 11.08 -4.29 -5.53
CA THR A 94 12.50 -4.63 -5.31
C THR A 94 13.21 -3.51 -4.57
N MET A 95 13.01 -2.26 -4.97
CA MET A 95 13.57 -1.12 -4.25
C MET A 95 13.07 -1.06 -2.80
N VAL A 96 11.78 -1.29 -2.55
CA VAL A 96 11.26 -1.35 -1.17
C VAL A 96 11.93 -2.46 -0.36
N ALA A 97 12.15 -3.64 -0.96
CA ALA A 97 12.84 -4.74 -0.29
C ALA A 97 14.28 -4.39 0.12
N GLU A 98 14.97 -3.59 -0.69
CA GLU A 98 16.36 -3.17 -0.46
C GLU A 98 16.48 -2.06 0.59
N THR A 99 15.46 -1.21 0.72
CA THR A 99 15.49 -0.05 1.62
C THR A 99 14.63 -0.19 2.87
N THR A 100 13.98 -1.33 3.07
CA THR A 100 13.04 -1.50 4.18
C THR A 100 13.71 -1.47 5.56
N SER A 101 12.97 -0.98 6.55
CA SER A 101 13.38 -0.88 7.95
C SER A 101 12.37 -1.57 8.86
N ASP A 102 12.81 -1.97 10.04
CA ASP A 102 11.95 -2.51 11.09
C ASP A 102 10.87 -1.52 11.55
N LEU A 103 11.08 -0.22 11.30
CA LEU A 103 10.09 0.85 11.50
C LEU A 103 8.74 0.53 10.86
N GLU A 104 8.74 -0.01 9.63
CA GLU A 104 7.54 -0.28 8.84
C GLU A 104 6.83 -1.59 9.29
N ASN A 105 7.39 -2.28 10.29
CA ASN A 105 6.78 -3.44 10.93
C ASN A 105 5.96 -3.06 12.16
N PHE A 106 5.96 -1.80 12.61
CA PHE A 106 5.16 -1.32 13.74
C PHE A 106 3.94 -0.53 13.28
N HIS A 107 2.79 -0.74 13.94
CA HIS A 107 1.54 -0.03 13.66
C HIS A 107 1.10 0.90 14.79
N PHE A 108 1.82 0.89 15.91
CA PHE A 108 1.53 1.72 17.07
C PHE A 108 2.85 2.18 17.70
N PHE A 109 2.93 3.47 18.00
CA PHE A 109 4.12 4.15 18.46
C PHE A 109 3.83 4.98 19.72
N SER A 110 4.83 5.09 20.60
CA SER A 110 4.85 6.04 21.71
C SER A 110 6.07 6.94 21.54
N GLY A 111 5.85 8.14 20.98
CA GLY A 111 6.94 8.95 20.43
C GLY A 111 7.66 8.18 19.32
N ASP A 112 8.99 8.07 19.41
CA ASP A 112 9.81 7.34 18.43
C ASP A 112 9.92 5.82 18.73
N VAL A 113 9.24 5.32 19.77
CA VAL A 113 9.33 3.92 20.19
C VAL A 113 8.18 3.13 19.58
N GLY A 114 8.49 2.13 18.75
CA GLY A 114 7.52 1.15 18.26
C GLY A 114 7.02 0.23 19.38
N VAL A 115 5.71 0.22 19.60
CA VAL A 115 5.08 -0.49 20.74
C VAL A 115 4.40 -1.79 20.28
N ALA A 116 3.74 -1.79 19.12
CA ALA A 116 3.05 -2.96 18.61
C ALA A 116 3.41 -3.24 17.15
N LYS A 117 3.84 -4.47 16.88
CA LYS A 117 4.19 -4.94 15.53
C LYS A 117 2.95 -5.45 14.79
N HIS A 118 2.93 -5.24 13.48
CA HIS A 118 2.00 -5.94 12.60
C HIS A 118 2.26 -7.46 12.62
N PRO A 119 1.23 -8.29 12.38
CA PRO A 119 1.40 -9.76 12.30
C PRO A 119 2.34 -10.21 11.18
N GLN A 120 2.38 -9.46 10.08
CA GLN A 120 3.22 -9.74 8.92
C GLN A 120 4.29 -8.68 8.77
N THR A 121 5.52 -9.09 8.44
CA THR A 121 6.59 -8.14 8.11
C THR A 121 6.36 -7.55 6.73
N ILE A 122 6.84 -6.33 6.50
CA ILE A 122 6.82 -5.70 5.18
C ILE A 122 7.58 -6.54 4.13
N SER A 123 8.69 -7.18 4.50
CA SER A 123 9.40 -8.10 3.61
C SER A 123 8.52 -9.27 3.15
N SER A 124 7.68 -9.81 4.03
CA SER A 124 6.73 -10.87 3.68
C SER A 124 5.62 -10.39 2.73
N LEU A 125 5.16 -9.16 2.92
CA LEU A 125 4.19 -8.51 2.03
C LEU A 125 4.79 -8.26 0.64
N VAL A 126 6.01 -7.73 0.57
CA VAL A 126 6.73 -7.52 -0.69
C VAL A 126 6.88 -8.83 -1.47
N LEU A 127 7.26 -9.91 -0.78
CA LEU A 127 7.37 -11.23 -1.40
C LEU A 127 6.01 -11.74 -1.93
N LYS A 128 4.94 -11.55 -1.16
CA LYS A 128 3.58 -11.89 -1.57
C LYS A 128 3.14 -11.10 -2.80
N ALA A 129 3.32 -9.78 -2.79
CA ALA A 129 2.99 -8.91 -3.91
C ALA A 129 3.75 -9.30 -5.20
N LYS A 130 5.05 -9.60 -5.08
CA LYS A 130 5.85 -10.07 -6.22
C LYS A 130 5.35 -11.41 -6.80
N ARG A 131 4.81 -12.31 -5.97
CA ARG A 131 4.22 -13.58 -6.44
C ARG A 131 2.90 -13.38 -7.17
N LEU A 132 2.07 -12.45 -6.70
CA LEU A 132 0.79 -12.12 -7.35
C LEU A 132 0.96 -11.46 -8.72
N LEU A 133 2.10 -10.80 -8.97
CA LEU A 133 2.43 -10.21 -10.27
C LEU A 133 2.99 -11.22 -11.29
N ALA A 134 3.36 -12.42 -10.84
CA ALA A 134 4.05 -13.42 -11.66
C ALA A 134 3.13 -14.05 -12.73
#